data_AF-A0A1R1CDP7-F1
#
_entry.id   AF-A0A1R1CDP7-F1
#
_cell.length_a   1.000
_cell.length_b   1.000
_cell.length_c   1.000
_cell.angle_alpha   90.00
_cell.angle_beta   90.00
_cell.angle_gamma   90.00
#
_symmetry.space_group_name_H-M   'P 1'
#
loop_
_entity.id
_entity.type
_entity.pdbx_description
1 polymer ?
#
loop_
_entity_poly.entity_id
_entity_poly.type
_entity_poly.pdbx_seq_one_letter_code
_entity_poly.pdbx_strand_id
1 'polypeptide(L)'
;MKRIATLGLASLLISSSLTMSTAFAFSDLEDGQAAAVNALKDRGVVSGIDSEHFAPKVQISYAQSVQMIVKALDLNIDMIRFKSLPVASGTYTNIADNAWYANAFVIAYYNGLEIPKDVNPNATVTREQFGDLLVRALEKKGNFPKLKIVPATINDENQITPEYQGALQRMLHYKIAELDKDGKFNPKSQLTRGGAAIWVYNAIRVLNDHAQTPAPAPAPVEAVSVTVEKVNDDVNKVTLSRGEKPSAGYSIDINNIRFDQSGQAVITYTLSDPQPDSMNASVITEAKAVTYLPVKYKVVTELATVSPDSQVN
;
A
#
# COMPACT_ATOMS: atom_id res chain seq x y z
N MET A 1 67.15 41.36 20.07
CA MET A 1 66.14 41.66 19.03
C MET A 1 65.82 40.38 18.27
N LYS A 2 64.53 40.00 18.30
CA LYS A 2 63.72 39.18 17.37
C LYS A 2 64.32 37.99 16.56
N ARG A 3 63.77 36.80 16.90
CA ARG A 3 63.02 35.81 16.04
C ARG A 3 63.84 35.08 14.95
N ILE A 4 63.65 33.81 14.59
CA ILE A 4 62.44 32.98 14.42
C ILE A 4 62.84 31.49 14.62
N ALA A 5 62.05 30.74 15.37
CA ALA A 5 62.09 29.28 15.41
C ALA A 5 61.18 28.72 14.30
N THR A 6 61.66 27.75 13.54
CA THR A 6 60.87 27.05 12.51
C THR A 6 60.68 25.61 12.95
N LEU A 7 59.49 25.30 13.47
CA LEU A 7 59.04 23.92 13.69
C LEU A 7 58.73 23.27 12.33
N GLY A 8 59.41 22.18 12.00
CA GLY A 8 59.05 21.28 10.91
C GLY A 8 57.94 20.33 11.38
N LEU A 9 56.76 20.46 10.79
CA LEU A 9 55.59 19.61 11.04
C LEU A 9 55.76 18.30 10.25
N ALA A 10 55.99 17.18 10.93
CA ALA A 10 55.99 15.86 10.32
C ALA A 10 54.54 15.40 10.09
N SER A 11 54.07 15.43 8.85
CA SER A 11 52.77 14.88 8.45
C SER A 11 52.83 13.35 8.44
N LEU A 12 52.32 12.75 9.52
CA LEU A 12 52.08 11.31 9.61
C LEU A 12 50.80 10.99 8.80
N LEU A 13 50.95 10.50 7.57
CA LEU A 13 49.84 9.95 6.79
C LEU A 13 49.43 8.62 7.42
N ILE A 14 48.35 8.65 8.21
CA ILE A 14 47.68 7.44 8.69
C ILE A 14 46.90 6.88 7.51
N SER A 15 47.48 5.88 6.83
CA SER A 15 46.79 5.04 5.88
C SER A 15 45.70 4.25 6.61
N SER A 16 44.50 4.82 6.66
CA SER A 16 43.30 4.10 7.09
C SER A 16 42.98 3.04 6.05
N SER A 17 43.51 1.84 6.25
CA SER A 17 43.06 0.64 5.55
C SER A 17 41.58 0.44 5.87
N LEU A 18 40.71 0.88 4.96
CA LEU A 18 39.32 0.47 4.95
C LEU A 18 39.31 -1.04 4.74
N THR A 19 39.21 -1.80 5.83
CA THR A 19 38.76 -3.18 5.74
C THR A 19 37.33 -3.10 5.25
N MET A 20 37.12 -3.30 3.94
CA MET A 20 35.80 -3.64 3.44
C MET A 20 35.42 -4.95 4.11
N SER A 21 34.63 -4.86 5.17
CA SER A 21 33.96 -6.02 5.75
C SER A 21 33.12 -6.60 4.62
N THR A 22 33.56 -7.72 4.06
CA THR A 22 32.74 -8.51 3.15
C THR A 22 31.56 -8.97 3.98
N ALA A 23 30.43 -8.26 3.89
CA ALA A 23 29.18 -8.69 4.50
C ALA A 23 29.02 -10.18 4.18
N PHE A 24 28.98 -11.03 5.20
CA PHE A 24 28.97 -12.49 5.07
C PHE A 24 27.84 -12.90 4.11
N ALA A 25 28.18 -13.15 2.85
CA ALA A 25 27.27 -13.67 1.84
C ALA A 25 27.18 -15.19 2.07
N PHE A 26 25.97 -15.73 1.99
CA PHE A 26 25.78 -17.18 2.14
C PHE A 26 26.44 -17.91 0.96
N SER A 27 27.13 -19.01 1.26
CA SER A 27 27.94 -19.76 0.30
C SER A 27 27.12 -20.65 -0.64
N ASP A 28 25.85 -20.90 -0.30
CA ASP A 28 24.96 -21.84 -0.99
C ASP A 28 23.93 -21.18 -1.92
N LEU A 29 24.09 -19.88 -2.20
CA LEU A 29 23.21 -19.13 -3.09
C LEU A 29 23.63 -19.29 -4.56
N GLU A 30 22.63 -19.52 -5.42
CA GLU A 30 22.83 -19.55 -6.87
C GLU A 30 22.81 -18.13 -7.47
N ASP A 31 23.35 -18.00 -8.68
CA ASP A 31 23.26 -16.77 -9.46
C ASP A 31 21.78 -16.33 -9.62
N GLY A 32 21.51 -15.06 -9.31
CA GLY A 32 20.16 -14.49 -9.26
C GLY A 32 19.46 -14.53 -7.90
N GLN A 33 19.92 -15.33 -6.93
CA GLN A 33 19.38 -15.35 -5.57
C GLN A 33 20.12 -14.38 -4.63
N ALA A 34 21.43 -14.21 -4.83
CA ALA A 34 22.31 -13.44 -3.94
C ALA A 34 21.81 -12.03 -3.66
N ALA A 35 21.40 -11.29 -4.70
CA ALA A 35 20.91 -9.92 -4.54
C ALA A 35 19.66 -9.86 -3.65
N ALA A 36 18.68 -10.74 -3.91
CA ALA A 36 17.43 -10.78 -3.15
C ALA A 36 17.68 -11.18 -1.70
N VAL A 37 18.42 -12.28 -1.47
CA VAL A 37 18.67 -12.81 -0.13
C VAL A 37 19.50 -11.84 0.70
N ASN A 38 20.56 -11.25 0.15
CA ASN A 38 21.40 -10.29 0.87
C ASN A 38 20.61 -9.03 1.22
N ALA A 39 19.83 -8.48 0.30
CA ALA A 39 18.99 -7.30 0.59
C ALA A 39 17.94 -7.57 1.67
N LEU A 40 17.35 -8.77 1.68
CA LEU A 40 16.40 -9.17 2.73
C LEU A 40 17.10 -9.45 4.07
N LYS A 41 18.33 -9.99 4.05
CA LYS A 41 19.15 -10.21 5.25
C LYS A 41 19.53 -8.88 5.89
N ASP A 42 19.98 -7.91 5.10
CA ASP A 42 20.36 -6.57 5.57
C ASP A 42 19.18 -5.82 6.21
N ARG A 43 17.95 -6.14 5.76
CA ARG A 43 16.70 -5.65 6.35
C ARG A 43 16.20 -6.47 7.55
N GLY A 44 16.88 -7.54 7.95
CA GLY A 44 16.46 -8.42 9.03
C GLY A 44 15.20 -9.27 8.73
N VAL A 45 14.81 -9.35 7.45
CA VAL A 45 13.66 -10.12 6.98
C VAL A 45 13.97 -11.61 7.02
N VAL A 46 15.17 -11.98 6.55
CA VAL A 46 15.63 -13.37 6.49
C VAL A 46 16.95 -13.56 7.25
N SER A 47 17.18 -14.77 7.74
CA SER A 47 18.44 -15.21 8.33
C SER A 47 18.95 -16.46 7.62
N GLY A 48 20.19 -16.85 7.87
CA GLY A 48 20.68 -18.18 7.50
C GLY A 48 20.08 -19.25 8.41
N ILE A 49 20.29 -20.52 8.04
CA ILE A 49 20.17 -21.64 8.98
C ILE A 49 21.39 -21.71 9.91
N ASP A 50 22.51 -21.16 9.46
CA ASP A 50 23.72 -20.88 10.23
C ASP A 50 24.41 -19.60 9.68
N SER A 51 25.67 -19.36 10.03
CA SER A 51 26.42 -18.18 9.58
C SER A 51 26.83 -18.21 8.11
N GLU A 52 26.88 -19.39 7.49
CA GLU A 52 27.41 -19.61 6.14
C GLU A 52 26.33 -20.03 5.13
N HIS A 53 25.22 -20.64 5.58
CA HIS A 53 24.20 -21.24 4.71
C HIS A 53 22.81 -20.62 4.88
N PHE A 54 22.14 -20.36 3.75
CA PHE A 54 20.76 -19.90 3.70
C PHE A 54 19.74 -21.05 3.55
N ALA A 55 20.16 -22.15 2.93
CA ALA A 55 19.34 -23.27 2.48
C ALA A 55 18.25 -22.90 1.45
N PRO A 56 18.62 -22.30 0.28
CA PRO A 56 17.64 -21.79 -0.69
C PRO A 56 16.78 -22.88 -1.34
N LYS A 57 17.25 -24.14 -1.36
CA LYS A 57 16.55 -25.29 -1.99
C LYS A 57 15.56 -25.98 -1.06
N VAL A 58 15.57 -25.65 0.24
CA VAL A 58 14.62 -26.21 1.21
C VAL A 58 13.24 -25.58 0.99
N GLN A 59 12.19 -26.38 1.14
CA GLN A 59 10.82 -25.88 1.04
C GLN A 59 10.48 -24.99 2.23
N ILE A 60 9.87 -23.84 1.94
CA ILE A 60 9.49 -22.89 2.97
C ILE A 60 8.23 -23.36 3.69
N SER A 61 8.22 -23.25 5.02
CA SER A 61 7.03 -23.55 5.81
C SER A 61 6.02 -22.40 5.79
N TYR A 62 4.78 -22.68 6.18
CA TYR A 62 3.73 -21.67 6.29
C TYR A 62 4.11 -20.58 7.30
N ALA A 63 4.66 -20.96 8.45
CA ALA A 63 5.15 -20.02 9.45
C ALA A 63 6.27 -19.11 8.92
N GLN A 64 7.25 -19.68 8.22
CA GLN A 64 8.33 -18.91 7.61
C GLN A 64 7.79 -17.96 6.55
N SER A 65 6.80 -18.38 5.77
CA SER A 65 6.17 -17.57 4.72
C SER A 65 5.48 -16.33 5.30
N VAL A 66 4.60 -16.53 6.30
CA VAL A 66 3.88 -15.42 6.96
C VAL A 66 4.86 -14.46 7.62
N GLN A 67 5.88 -14.98 8.32
CA GLN A 67 6.88 -14.14 8.96
C GLN A 67 7.71 -13.33 7.95
N MET A 68 8.10 -13.95 6.85
CA MET A 68 8.85 -13.27 5.79
C MET A 68 8.03 -12.14 5.17
N ILE A 69 6.75 -12.38 4.85
CA ILE A 69 5.84 -11.39 4.28
C ILE A 69 5.62 -10.21 5.24
N VAL A 70 5.29 -10.50 6.50
CA VAL A 70 5.03 -9.49 7.53
C VAL A 70 6.24 -8.59 7.74
N LYS A 71 7.44 -9.18 7.89
CA LYS A 71 8.68 -8.41 8.06
C LYS A 71 9.04 -7.60 6.81
N ALA A 72 8.94 -8.21 5.63
CA ALA A 72 9.34 -7.58 4.38
C ALA A 72 8.54 -6.34 4.02
N LEU A 73 7.23 -6.41 4.23
CA LEU A 73 6.30 -5.33 3.93
C LEU A 73 6.09 -4.38 5.12
N ASP A 74 6.84 -4.59 6.21
CA ASP A 74 6.72 -3.83 7.45
C ASP A 74 5.25 -3.71 7.90
N LEU A 75 4.55 -4.85 7.91
CA LEU A 75 3.19 -4.91 8.42
C LEU A 75 3.25 -4.78 9.94
N ASN A 76 2.40 -3.91 10.50
CA ASN A 76 2.31 -3.71 11.93
C ASN A 76 0.85 -3.46 12.34
N ILE A 77 0.63 -3.35 13.64
CA ILE A 77 -0.69 -3.09 14.23
C ILE A 77 -0.64 -1.88 15.19
N ASP A 78 0.38 -1.04 15.06
CA ASP A 78 0.70 0.04 16.02
C ASP A 78 -0.37 1.14 16.02
N MET A 79 -1.07 1.29 14.89
CA MET A 79 -2.18 2.22 14.73
C MET A 79 -3.53 1.68 15.22
N ILE A 80 -3.60 0.40 15.60
CA ILE A 80 -4.84 -0.22 16.09
C ILE A 80 -4.88 -0.10 17.62
N ARG A 81 -6.03 0.32 18.15
CA ARG A 81 -6.25 0.43 19.60
C ARG A 81 -6.92 -0.83 20.11
N PHE A 82 -6.25 -1.51 21.04
CA PHE A 82 -6.74 -2.73 21.66
C PHE A 82 -7.04 -2.50 23.14
N LYS A 83 -8.13 -3.10 23.63
CA LYS A 83 -8.40 -3.18 25.07
C LYS A 83 -7.43 -4.13 25.78
N SER A 84 -7.01 -5.19 25.08
CA SER A 84 -6.00 -6.17 25.48
C SER A 84 -5.22 -6.60 24.24
N LEU A 85 -3.91 -6.83 24.36
CA LEU A 85 -3.10 -7.27 23.23
C LEU A 85 -3.64 -8.59 22.66
N PRO A 86 -3.84 -8.67 21.34
CA PRO A 86 -4.28 -9.91 20.72
C PRO A 86 -3.18 -10.97 20.78
N VAL A 87 -3.61 -12.23 20.89
CA VAL A 87 -2.74 -13.41 20.89
C VAL A 87 -3.16 -14.37 19.77
N ALA A 88 -2.24 -15.19 19.29
CA ALA A 88 -2.46 -16.02 18.10
C ALA A 88 -3.56 -17.07 18.31
N SER A 89 -3.62 -17.67 19.50
CA SER A 89 -4.62 -18.66 19.90
C SER A 89 -6.05 -18.12 19.91
N GLY A 90 -6.23 -16.79 19.95
CA GLY A 90 -7.53 -16.14 19.80
C GLY A 90 -8.14 -16.29 18.40
N THR A 91 -7.33 -16.66 17.39
CA THR A 91 -7.76 -16.84 16.00
C THR A 91 -7.41 -18.23 15.45
N TYR A 92 -6.20 -18.72 15.74
CA TYR A 92 -5.64 -19.91 15.13
C TYR A 92 -5.56 -21.08 16.13
N THR A 93 -6.07 -22.24 15.75
CA THR A 93 -6.14 -23.41 16.63
C THR A 93 -4.80 -24.12 16.79
N ASN A 94 -3.93 -24.03 15.79
CA ASN A 94 -2.66 -24.77 15.71
C ASN A 94 -1.42 -23.88 15.94
N ILE A 95 -1.59 -22.68 16.52
CA ILE A 95 -0.50 -21.73 16.78
C ILE A 95 -0.46 -21.40 18.27
N ALA A 96 0.62 -21.83 18.93
CA ALA A 96 0.89 -21.46 20.31
C ALA A 96 1.31 -19.99 20.42
N ASP A 97 0.83 -19.29 21.46
CA ASP A 97 1.06 -17.85 21.64
C ASP A 97 2.55 -17.48 21.84
N ASN A 98 3.37 -18.43 22.29
CA ASN A 98 4.81 -18.26 22.49
C ASN A 98 5.66 -18.73 21.30
N ALA A 99 5.05 -19.16 20.19
CA ALA A 99 5.80 -19.55 19.01
C ALA A 99 6.53 -18.34 18.40
N TRP A 100 7.73 -18.55 17.85
CA TRP A 100 8.55 -17.48 17.27
C TRP A 100 7.86 -16.72 16.11
N TYR A 101 6.85 -17.34 15.51
CA TYR A 101 6.00 -16.79 14.44
C TYR A 101 4.62 -16.31 14.90
N ALA A 102 4.22 -16.51 16.16
CA ALA A 102 2.87 -16.21 16.64
C ALA A 102 2.48 -14.75 16.36
N ASN A 103 3.38 -13.81 16.66
CA ASN A 103 3.14 -12.38 16.42
C ASN A 103 2.95 -12.05 14.93
N ALA A 104 3.64 -12.76 14.02
CA ALA A 104 3.48 -12.54 12.59
C ALA A 104 2.06 -12.92 12.12
N PHE A 105 1.49 -14.01 12.65
CA PHE A 105 0.10 -14.40 12.35
C PHE A 105 -0.91 -13.41 12.91
N VAL A 106 -0.70 -12.89 14.12
CA VAL A 106 -1.54 -11.82 14.67
C VAL A 106 -1.51 -10.58 13.78
N ILE A 107 -0.32 -10.12 13.40
CA ILE A 107 -0.17 -8.97 12.50
C ILE A 107 -0.84 -9.22 11.15
N ALA A 108 -0.62 -10.40 10.55
CA ALA A 108 -1.22 -10.81 9.29
C ALA A 108 -2.76 -10.75 9.35
N TYR A 109 -3.35 -11.30 10.41
CA TYR A 109 -4.80 -11.28 10.62
C TYR A 109 -5.37 -9.86 10.67
N TYR A 110 -4.76 -8.98 11.47
CA TYR A 110 -5.24 -7.58 11.60
C TYR A 110 -4.94 -6.71 10.38
N ASN A 111 -3.97 -7.11 9.55
CA ASN A 111 -3.77 -6.54 8.22
C ASN A 111 -4.70 -7.21 7.17
N GLY A 112 -5.64 -8.05 7.60
CA GLY A 112 -6.69 -8.64 6.76
C GLY A 112 -6.18 -9.70 5.78
N LEU A 113 -5.12 -10.43 6.14
CA LEU A 113 -4.71 -11.64 5.41
C LEU A 113 -5.58 -12.82 5.81
N GLU A 114 -6.15 -13.47 4.81
CA GLU A 114 -7.04 -14.62 4.98
C GLU A 114 -6.20 -15.88 5.14
N ILE A 115 -5.97 -16.26 6.40
CA ILE A 115 -5.26 -17.50 6.75
C ILE A 115 -6.25 -18.43 7.46
N PRO A 116 -6.35 -19.72 7.07
CA PRO A 116 -7.24 -20.68 7.74
C PRO A 116 -6.97 -20.77 9.24
N LYS A 117 -8.04 -20.88 10.04
CA LYS A 117 -7.92 -20.98 11.51
C LYS A 117 -7.14 -22.23 11.95
N ASP A 118 -7.28 -23.31 11.21
CA ASP A 118 -6.63 -24.61 11.42
C ASP A 118 -5.31 -24.78 10.64
N VAL A 119 -4.74 -23.69 10.11
CA VAL A 119 -3.47 -23.70 9.37
C VAL A 119 -2.39 -24.49 10.11
N ASN A 120 -1.72 -25.41 9.42
CA ASN A 120 -0.55 -26.08 9.97
C ASN A 120 0.69 -25.21 9.71
N PRO A 121 1.27 -24.56 10.75
CA PRO A 121 2.41 -23.65 10.57
C PRO A 121 3.67 -24.35 10.04
N ASN A 122 3.79 -25.66 10.22
CA ASN A 122 4.93 -26.46 9.79
C ASN A 122 4.76 -27.07 8.40
N ALA A 123 3.57 -27.00 7.81
CA ALA A 123 3.35 -27.48 6.45
C ALA A 123 4.12 -26.61 5.44
N THR A 124 4.57 -27.23 4.36
CA THR A 124 5.16 -26.51 3.23
C THR A 124 4.06 -25.78 2.44
N VAL A 125 4.43 -24.68 1.79
CA VAL A 125 3.49 -23.82 1.06
C VAL A 125 3.65 -24.02 -0.44
N THR A 126 2.52 -24.10 -1.16
CA THR A 126 2.55 -24.12 -2.63
C THR A 126 2.81 -22.73 -3.20
N ARG A 127 3.25 -22.69 -4.46
CA ARG A 127 3.48 -21.44 -5.20
C ARG A 127 2.25 -20.54 -5.22
N GLU A 128 1.06 -21.11 -5.43
CA GLU A 128 -0.18 -20.31 -5.44
C GLU A 128 -0.55 -19.75 -4.07
N GLN A 129 -0.35 -20.52 -2.99
CA GLN A 129 -0.69 -20.09 -1.63
C GLN A 129 0.22 -18.94 -1.18
N PHE A 130 1.52 -19.06 -1.45
CA PHE A 130 2.46 -17.99 -1.14
C PHE A 130 2.20 -16.74 -1.99
N GLY A 131 1.96 -16.94 -3.29
CA GLY A 131 1.68 -15.84 -4.22
C GLY A 131 0.44 -15.05 -3.83
N ASP A 132 -0.65 -15.72 -3.46
CA ASP A 132 -1.88 -15.10 -2.99
C ASP A 132 -1.65 -14.27 -1.72
N LEU A 133 -1.02 -14.86 -0.68
CA LEU A 133 -0.70 -14.16 0.56
C LEU A 133 0.17 -12.92 0.32
N LEU A 134 1.22 -13.05 -0.49
CA LEU A 134 2.17 -11.96 -0.77
C LEU A 134 1.48 -10.81 -1.52
N VAL A 135 0.73 -11.11 -2.58
CA VAL A 135 0.05 -10.07 -3.38
C VAL A 135 -1.01 -9.36 -2.56
N ARG A 136 -1.83 -10.09 -1.80
CA ARG A 136 -2.83 -9.46 -0.92
C ARG A 136 -2.19 -8.56 0.13
N ALA A 137 -1.08 -9.00 0.72
CA ALA A 137 -0.33 -8.20 1.68
C ALA A 137 0.25 -6.94 1.05
N LEU A 138 0.86 -7.07 -0.13
CA LEU A 138 1.43 -5.97 -0.89
C LEU A 138 0.36 -4.92 -1.24
N GLU A 139 -0.76 -5.36 -1.80
CA GLU A 139 -1.84 -4.48 -2.26
C GLU A 139 -2.48 -3.71 -1.11
N LYS A 140 -2.66 -4.37 0.04
CA LYS A 140 -3.16 -3.72 1.26
C LYS A 140 -2.16 -2.73 1.84
N LYS A 141 -0.88 -3.10 1.93
CA LYS A 141 0.18 -2.21 2.44
C LYS A 141 0.35 -0.96 1.58
N GLY A 142 0.34 -1.13 0.26
CA GLY A 142 0.54 -0.01 -0.66
C GLY A 142 -0.73 0.72 -1.07
N ASN A 143 -1.91 0.26 -0.65
CA ASN A 143 -3.21 0.79 -1.08
C ASN A 143 -3.33 0.85 -2.62
N PHE A 144 -3.00 -0.25 -3.28
CA PHE A 144 -2.99 -0.33 -4.74
C PHE A 144 -4.41 -0.13 -5.31
N PRO A 145 -4.56 0.62 -6.42
CA PRO A 145 -5.86 0.77 -7.06
C PRO A 145 -6.33 -0.56 -7.65
N LYS A 146 -7.66 -0.72 -7.79
CA LYS A 146 -8.22 -1.87 -8.51
C LYS A 146 -7.85 -1.77 -9.99
N LEU A 147 -6.90 -2.59 -10.42
CA LEU A 147 -6.43 -2.61 -11.81
C LEU A 147 -7.33 -3.50 -12.67
N LYS A 148 -7.76 -2.98 -13.82
CA LYS A 148 -8.18 -3.82 -14.95
C LYS A 148 -6.92 -4.24 -15.70
N ILE A 149 -6.36 -5.38 -15.32
CA ILE A 149 -5.20 -5.96 -16.01
C ILE A 149 -5.65 -6.76 -17.23
N VAL A 150 -4.82 -6.79 -18.26
CA VAL A 150 -4.91 -7.80 -19.32
C VAL A 150 -4.28 -9.07 -18.75
N PRO A 151 -5.05 -10.16 -18.55
CA PRO A 151 -4.49 -11.40 -18.00
C PRO A 151 -3.39 -11.95 -18.89
N ALA A 152 -2.30 -12.41 -18.28
CA ALA A 152 -1.29 -13.17 -18.97
C ALA A 152 -1.84 -14.58 -19.29
N THR A 153 -1.41 -15.14 -20.43
CA THR A 153 -1.69 -16.55 -20.74
C THR A 153 -0.86 -17.44 -19.82
N ILE A 154 -1.53 -18.26 -19.01
CA ILE A 154 -0.91 -19.26 -18.13
C ILE A 154 -1.31 -20.65 -18.63
N ASN A 155 -0.34 -21.43 -19.09
CA ASN A 155 -0.63 -22.71 -19.77
C ASN A 155 -1.18 -23.80 -18.84
N ASP A 156 -1.02 -23.64 -17.53
CA ASP A 156 -1.57 -24.51 -16.48
C ASP A 156 -2.58 -23.76 -15.58
N GLU A 157 -3.26 -22.75 -16.11
CA GLU A 157 -4.26 -21.95 -15.38
C GLU A 157 -5.35 -22.81 -14.73
N ASN A 158 -5.73 -23.92 -15.38
CA ASN A 158 -6.73 -24.86 -14.85
C ASN A 158 -6.30 -25.58 -13.56
N GLN A 159 -5.02 -25.52 -13.17
CA GLN A 159 -4.53 -26.04 -11.91
C GLN A 159 -4.55 -24.98 -10.79
N ILE A 160 -4.80 -23.72 -11.12
CA ILE A 160 -4.88 -22.64 -10.14
C ILE A 160 -6.20 -22.77 -9.38
N THR A 161 -6.13 -22.72 -8.05
CA THR A 161 -7.32 -22.60 -7.20
C THR A 161 -8.06 -21.30 -7.57
N PRO A 162 -9.36 -21.33 -7.94
CA PRO A 162 -10.06 -20.16 -8.50
C PRO A 162 -9.93 -18.88 -7.67
N GLU A 163 -9.92 -19.01 -6.34
CA GLU A 163 -9.78 -17.90 -5.38
C GLU A 163 -8.43 -17.18 -5.48
N TYR A 164 -7.39 -17.86 -5.99
CA TYR A 164 -6.04 -17.32 -6.14
C TYR A 164 -5.76 -16.76 -7.53
N GLN A 165 -6.60 -17.09 -8.54
CA GLN A 165 -6.36 -16.71 -9.93
C GLN A 165 -6.13 -15.21 -10.12
N GLY A 166 -6.98 -14.38 -9.50
CA GLY A 166 -6.84 -12.93 -9.57
C GLY A 166 -5.54 -12.43 -8.97
N ALA A 167 -5.13 -12.96 -7.82
CA ALA A 167 -3.89 -12.57 -7.16
C ALA A 167 -2.66 -13.00 -7.99
N LEU A 168 -2.67 -14.20 -8.56
CA LEU A 168 -1.55 -14.69 -9.38
C LEU A 168 -1.41 -13.94 -10.70
N GLN A 169 -2.52 -13.57 -11.34
CA GLN A 169 -2.48 -12.71 -12.54
C GLN A 169 -1.86 -11.34 -12.22
N ARG A 170 -2.21 -10.76 -11.06
CA ARG A 170 -1.58 -9.50 -10.60
C ARG A 170 -0.12 -9.69 -10.20
N MET A 171 0.24 -10.84 -9.63
CA MET A 171 1.63 -11.20 -9.34
C MET A 171 2.52 -11.16 -10.59
N LEU A 172 2.02 -11.70 -11.70
CA LEU A 172 2.69 -11.65 -13.00
C LEU A 172 2.71 -10.22 -13.57
N HIS A 173 1.59 -9.50 -13.47
CA HIS A 173 1.52 -8.10 -13.91
C HIS A 173 2.53 -7.20 -13.20
N TYR A 174 2.67 -7.35 -11.88
CA TYR A 174 3.65 -6.65 -11.07
C TYR A 174 5.10 -7.15 -11.26
N LYS A 175 5.29 -8.19 -12.08
CA LYS A 175 6.61 -8.84 -12.30
C LYS A 175 7.25 -9.32 -11.00
N ILE A 176 6.43 -9.79 -10.06
CA ILE A 176 6.90 -10.39 -8.81
C ILE A 176 7.37 -11.82 -9.06
N ALA A 177 6.63 -12.54 -9.90
CA ALA A 177 6.97 -13.86 -10.42
C ALA A 177 6.95 -13.86 -11.94
N GLU A 178 7.61 -14.85 -12.52
CA GLU A 178 7.62 -15.14 -13.95
C GLU A 178 7.09 -16.56 -14.17
N LEU A 179 6.54 -16.78 -15.37
CA LEU A 179 6.21 -18.12 -15.86
C LEU A 179 7.50 -18.86 -16.23
N ASP A 180 7.46 -20.19 -16.18
CA ASP A 180 8.58 -20.98 -16.67
C ASP A 180 8.71 -20.92 -18.20
N LYS A 181 9.75 -21.57 -18.72
CA LYS A 181 10.03 -21.65 -20.17
C LYS A 181 8.89 -22.24 -21.00
N ASP A 182 8.00 -23.01 -20.38
CA ASP A 182 6.86 -23.67 -21.01
C ASP A 182 5.56 -22.87 -20.79
N GLY A 183 5.65 -21.64 -20.27
CA GLY A 183 4.52 -20.74 -20.02
C GLY A 183 3.65 -21.15 -18.83
N LYS A 184 4.19 -21.94 -17.89
CA LYS A 184 3.44 -22.44 -16.72
C LYS A 184 3.81 -21.71 -15.45
N PHE A 185 2.83 -21.56 -14.57
CA PHE A 185 3.05 -21.00 -13.22
C PHE A 185 3.48 -22.09 -12.22
N ASN A 186 3.07 -23.34 -12.43
CA ASN A 186 3.24 -24.48 -11.54
C ASN A 186 2.58 -24.26 -10.16
N PRO A 187 1.27 -23.95 -10.09
CA PRO A 187 0.62 -23.45 -8.87
C PRO A 187 0.67 -24.42 -7.69
N LYS A 188 0.60 -25.73 -7.96
CA LYS A 188 0.60 -26.77 -6.93
C LYS A 188 1.99 -27.21 -6.47
N SER A 189 3.05 -26.74 -7.13
CA SER A 189 4.41 -27.06 -6.72
C SER A 189 4.76 -26.35 -5.42
N GLN A 190 5.52 -27.04 -4.57
CA GLN A 190 6.01 -26.50 -3.31
C GLN A 190 7.07 -25.42 -3.56
N LEU A 191 6.98 -24.31 -2.83
CA LEU A 191 7.88 -23.17 -2.99
C LEU A 191 9.14 -23.33 -2.13
N THR A 192 10.29 -23.07 -2.73
CA THR A 192 11.57 -23.08 -2.02
C THR A 192 11.79 -21.77 -1.27
N ARG A 193 12.60 -21.81 -0.21
CA ARG A 193 13.00 -20.64 0.58
C ARG A 193 13.70 -19.57 -0.29
N GLY A 194 14.52 -19.99 -1.24
CA GLY A 194 15.15 -19.09 -2.23
C GLY A 194 14.13 -18.45 -3.16
N GLY A 195 13.16 -19.23 -3.66
CA GLY A 195 12.09 -18.70 -4.50
C GLY A 195 11.21 -17.69 -3.77
N ALA A 196 10.84 -17.99 -2.51
CA ALA A 196 10.12 -17.06 -1.63
C ALA A 196 10.88 -15.75 -1.42
N ALA A 197 12.20 -15.82 -1.17
CA ALA A 197 13.04 -14.63 -1.00
C ALA A 197 13.06 -13.76 -2.26
N ILE A 198 13.15 -14.35 -3.46
CA ILE A 198 13.09 -13.60 -4.73
C ILE A 198 11.76 -12.88 -4.87
N TRP A 199 10.64 -13.59 -4.65
CA TRP A 199 9.30 -13.01 -4.79
C TRP A 199 9.07 -11.87 -3.80
N VAL A 200 9.48 -12.05 -2.55
CA VAL A 200 9.37 -11.01 -1.52
C VAL A 200 10.25 -9.80 -1.86
N TYR A 201 11.48 -10.02 -2.33
CA TYR A 201 12.35 -8.95 -2.76
C TYR A 201 11.73 -8.13 -3.91
N ASN A 202 11.15 -8.80 -4.90
CA ASN A 202 10.45 -8.13 -6.01
C ASN A 202 9.21 -7.37 -5.53
N ALA A 203 8.44 -7.93 -4.60
CA ALA A 203 7.28 -7.24 -4.02
C ALA A 203 7.68 -5.94 -3.30
N ILE A 204 8.81 -5.92 -2.58
CA ILE A 204 9.30 -4.69 -1.96
C ILE A 204 9.70 -3.65 -3.02
N ARG A 205 10.29 -4.08 -4.15
CA ARG A 205 10.58 -3.17 -5.26
C ARG A 205 9.31 -2.56 -5.81
N VAL A 206 8.28 -3.38 -6.06
CA VAL A 206 6.96 -2.91 -6.52
C VAL A 206 6.34 -1.92 -5.54
N LEU A 207 6.43 -2.19 -4.22
CA LEU A 207 5.93 -1.28 -3.19
C LEU A 207 6.67 0.06 -3.21
N ASN A 208 8.01 0.03 -3.31
CA ASN A 208 8.83 1.24 -3.35
C ASN A 208 8.57 2.07 -4.61
N ASP A 209 8.47 1.41 -5.76
CA ASP A 209 8.16 2.05 -7.04
C ASP A 209 6.76 2.67 -6.99
N HIS A 210 5.80 2.00 -6.36
CA HIS A 210 4.45 2.54 -6.13
C HIS A 210 4.47 3.76 -5.19
N ALA A 211 5.26 3.73 -4.12
CA ALA A 211 5.40 4.85 -3.19
C ALA A 211 6.16 6.05 -3.79
N GLN A 212 7.05 5.81 -4.75
CA GLN A 212 7.77 6.85 -5.50
C GLN A 212 6.97 7.39 -6.68
N THR A 213 5.97 6.66 -7.14
CA THR A 213 4.97 7.21 -8.06
C THR A 213 4.21 8.26 -7.26
N PRO A 214 4.25 9.56 -7.62
CA PRO A 214 3.45 10.55 -6.94
C PRO A 214 2.02 10.02 -6.92
N ALA A 215 1.42 9.95 -5.72
CA ALA A 215 0.03 9.55 -5.56
C ALA A 215 -0.75 10.17 -6.71
N PRO A 216 -1.52 9.39 -7.51
CA PRO A 216 -2.26 9.95 -8.62
C PRO A 216 -2.95 11.20 -8.08
N ALA A 217 -2.66 12.34 -8.71
CA ALA A 217 -3.23 13.61 -8.30
C ALA A 217 -4.70 13.33 -7.98
N PRO A 218 -5.19 13.72 -6.79
CA PRO A 218 -6.53 13.35 -6.33
C PRO A 218 -7.46 13.48 -7.52
N ALA A 219 -8.11 12.37 -7.89
CA ALA A 219 -8.95 12.27 -9.09
C ALA A 219 -9.67 13.60 -9.26
N PRO A 220 -9.55 14.29 -10.41
CA PRO A 220 -9.81 15.72 -10.52
C PRO A 220 -11.07 16.02 -9.75
N VAL A 221 -10.90 16.65 -8.58
CA VAL A 221 -12.02 17.06 -7.74
C VAL A 221 -12.87 17.84 -8.69
N GLU A 222 -14.07 17.34 -8.97
CA GLU A 222 -14.91 17.91 -10.00
C GLU A 222 -15.00 19.42 -9.75
N ALA A 223 -14.43 20.20 -10.67
CA ALA A 223 -14.11 21.58 -10.39
C ALA A 223 -15.43 22.35 -10.26
N VAL A 224 -15.77 22.74 -9.04
CA VAL A 224 -16.86 23.67 -8.78
C VAL A 224 -16.33 25.07 -9.00
N SER A 225 -16.94 25.78 -9.95
CA SER A 225 -16.65 27.19 -10.17
C SER A 225 -17.36 28.05 -9.11
N VAL A 226 -16.66 29.06 -8.61
CA VAL A 226 -17.20 30.01 -7.62
C VAL A 226 -17.22 31.39 -8.25
N THR A 227 -18.42 31.95 -8.39
CA THR A 227 -18.62 33.32 -8.89
C THR A 227 -19.12 34.20 -7.76
N VAL A 228 -18.46 35.34 -7.55
CA VAL A 228 -18.83 36.33 -6.53
C VAL A 228 -19.27 37.61 -7.24
N GLU A 229 -20.54 37.96 -7.09
CA GLU A 229 -21.15 39.16 -7.67
C GLU A 229 -21.52 40.13 -6.55
N LYS A 230 -21.09 41.39 -6.66
CA LYS A 230 -21.52 42.42 -5.69
C LYS A 230 -23.00 42.73 -5.89
N VAL A 231 -23.81 42.56 -4.83
CA VAL A 231 -25.24 42.89 -4.85
C VAL A 231 -25.45 44.32 -4.39
N ASN A 232 -24.82 44.71 -3.29
CA ASN A 232 -24.80 46.07 -2.75
C ASN A 232 -23.52 46.29 -1.93
N ASP A 233 -23.43 47.39 -1.18
CA ASP A 233 -22.22 47.73 -0.40
C ASP A 233 -21.95 46.79 0.79
N ASP A 234 -22.97 46.06 1.25
CA ASP A 234 -22.86 45.18 2.41
C ASP A 234 -22.79 43.70 2.05
N VAL A 235 -23.33 43.28 0.90
CA VAL A 235 -23.55 41.88 0.54
C VAL A 235 -23.05 41.52 -0.87
N ASN A 236 -22.36 40.40 -0.97
CA ASN A 236 -22.04 39.67 -2.20
C ASN A 236 -22.97 38.47 -2.37
N LYS A 237 -23.38 38.19 -3.61
CA LYS A 237 -23.99 36.93 -4.02
C LYS A 237 -22.89 35.98 -4.47
N VAL A 238 -22.92 34.75 -3.96
CA VAL A 238 -21.94 33.71 -4.25
C VAL A 238 -22.65 32.55 -4.91
N THR A 239 -22.21 32.20 -6.11
CA THR A 239 -22.75 31.10 -6.90
C THR A 239 -21.71 30.01 -7.02
N LEU A 240 -22.04 28.80 -6.57
CA LEU A 240 -21.26 27.59 -6.80
C LEU A 240 -21.90 26.86 -7.99
N SER A 241 -21.14 26.63 -9.06
CA SER A 241 -21.63 25.90 -10.25
C SER A 241 -20.79 24.66 -10.52
N ARG A 242 -21.47 23.53 -10.71
CA ARG A 242 -20.90 22.25 -11.16
C ARG A 242 -20.73 22.19 -12.69
N GLY A 243 -21.00 23.28 -13.40
CA GLY A 243 -21.01 23.37 -14.86
C GLY A 243 -22.20 22.64 -15.49
N GLU A 244 -22.21 22.60 -16.82
CA GLU A 244 -23.22 21.90 -17.61
C GLU A 244 -23.13 20.37 -17.40
N LYS A 245 -24.29 19.73 -17.28
CA LYS A 245 -24.47 18.29 -17.02
C LYS A 245 -25.36 17.65 -18.07
N PRO A 246 -25.12 16.39 -18.45
CA PRO A 246 -25.79 15.74 -19.58
C PRO A 246 -27.27 15.39 -19.35
N SER A 247 -27.73 15.40 -18.10
CA SER A 247 -29.13 15.13 -17.74
C SER A 247 -29.55 15.98 -16.55
N ALA A 248 -30.85 16.00 -16.28
CA ALA A 248 -31.37 16.45 -14.98
C ALA A 248 -30.93 15.48 -13.85
N GLY A 249 -30.93 15.95 -12.61
CA GLY A 249 -30.68 15.14 -11.40
C GLY A 249 -29.28 15.24 -10.81
N TYR A 250 -28.37 15.98 -11.42
CA TYR A 250 -27.13 16.42 -10.77
C TYR A 250 -27.43 17.60 -9.84
N SER A 251 -26.98 17.55 -8.58
CA SER A 251 -27.12 18.66 -7.63
C SER A 251 -25.77 19.10 -7.07
N ILE A 252 -25.77 20.35 -6.59
CA ILE A 252 -24.77 20.89 -5.68
C ILE A 252 -25.54 21.57 -4.55
N ASP A 253 -25.20 21.23 -3.32
CA ASP A 253 -25.94 21.69 -2.13
C ASP A 253 -24.96 22.35 -1.16
N ILE A 254 -25.28 23.56 -0.69
CA ILE A 254 -24.50 24.25 0.34
C ILE A 254 -24.96 23.72 1.69
N ASN A 255 -24.07 23.01 2.39
CA ASN A 255 -24.36 22.36 3.66
C ASN A 255 -24.17 23.29 4.84
N ASN A 256 -23.08 24.07 4.83
CA ASN A 256 -22.70 24.92 5.94
C ASN A 256 -21.85 26.11 5.47
N ILE A 257 -21.87 27.20 6.24
CA ILE A 257 -21.02 28.37 6.05
C ILE A 257 -20.38 28.73 7.39
N ARG A 258 -19.06 28.64 7.45
CA ARG A 258 -18.26 29.00 8.64
C ARG A 258 -17.50 30.30 8.37
N PHE A 259 -17.59 31.24 9.30
CA PHE A 259 -16.77 32.45 9.30
C PHE A 259 -15.57 32.23 10.22
N ASP A 260 -14.37 32.44 9.71
CA ASP A 260 -13.15 32.31 10.51
C ASP A 260 -12.60 33.67 10.96
N GLN A 261 -11.68 33.63 11.94
CA GLN A 261 -11.04 34.83 12.48
C GLN A 261 -10.06 35.48 11.50
N SER A 262 -9.75 34.83 10.37
CA SER A 262 -8.89 35.36 9.31
C SER A 262 -9.67 36.15 8.24
N GLY A 263 -10.99 36.31 8.42
CA GLY A 263 -11.83 37.06 7.49
C GLY A 263 -12.28 36.23 6.29
N GLN A 264 -12.32 34.90 6.41
CA GLN A 264 -12.85 34.02 5.36
C GLN A 264 -14.25 33.50 5.72
N ALA A 265 -15.07 33.32 4.70
CA ALA A 265 -16.32 32.57 4.75
C ALA A 265 -16.12 31.26 4.00
N VAL A 266 -16.00 30.16 4.75
CA VAL A 266 -15.79 28.81 4.24
C VAL A 266 -17.15 28.16 4.00
N ILE A 267 -17.49 27.95 2.74
CA ILE A 267 -18.72 27.30 2.30
C ILE A 267 -18.43 25.80 2.11
N THR A 268 -19.04 24.97 2.93
CA THR A 268 -19.00 23.52 2.78
C THR A 268 -20.15 23.06 1.89
N TYR A 269 -19.88 22.26 0.85
CA TYR A 269 -20.90 21.80 -0.10
C TYR A 269 -20.83 20.29 -0.38
N THR A 270 -21.91 19.72 -0.91
CA THR A 270 -22.00 18.34 -1.39
C THR A 270 -22.35 18.32 -2.86
N LEU A 271 -21.94 17.26 -3.56
CA LEU A 271 -22.32 16.98 -4.93
C LEU A 271 -23.13 15.68 -4.93
N SER A 272 -24.29 15.68 -5.60
CA SER A 272 -25.11 14.48 -5.75
C SER A 272 -25.32 14.17 -7.23
N ASP A 273 -25.22 12.89 -7.58
CA ASP A 273 -25.47 12.38 -8.93
C ASP A 273 -26.87 11.77 -9.04
N PRO A 274 -27.47 11.77 -10.24
CA PRO A 274 -28.74 11.10 -10.47
C PRO A 274 -28.62 9.60 -10.21
N GLN A 275 -29.62 9.01 -9.56
CA GLN A 275 -29.65 7.56 -9.32
C GLN A 275 -29.70 6.79 -10.66
N PRO A 276 -29.02 5.63 -10.80
CA PRO A 276 -28.95 4.87 -12.05
C PRO A 276 -30.31 4.53 -12.70
N ASP A 277 -31.38 4.36 -11.90
CA ASP A 277 -32.73 4.01 -12.36
C ASP A 277 -33.71 5.21 -12.35
N SER A 278 -33.19 6.44 -12.21
CA SER A 278 -34.02 7.64 -12.20
C SER A 278 -34.50 8.00 -13.61
N MET A 279 -35.81 8.27 -13.76
CA MET A 279 -36.40 8.80 -14.99
C MET A 279 -36.10 10.30 -15.17
N ASN A 280 -34.82 10.66 -15.16
CA ASN A 280 -34.39 12.04 -15.36
C ASN A 280 -34.40 12.41 -16.86
N ALA A 281 -34.81 13.64 -17.16
CA ALA A 281 -34.80 14.16 -18.51
C ALA A 281 -33.34 14.27 -19.03
N SER A 282 -33.09 13.75 -20.24
CA SER A 282 -31.78 13.84 -20.93
C SER A 282 -31.59 15.21 -21.58
N VAL A 283 -31.67 16.26 -20.77
CA VAL A 283 -31.44 17.65 -21.17
C VAL A 283 -30.21 18.18 -20.45
N ILE A 284 -29.45 19.04 -21.14
CA ILE A 284 -28.29 19.67 -20.53
C ILE A 284 -28.78 20.64 -19.45
N THR A 285 -28.32 20.45 -18.21
CA THR A 285 -28.69 21.32 -17.07
C THR A 285 -27.44 21.82 -16.36
N GLU A 286 -27.50 23.01 -15.76
CA GLU A 286 -26.39 23.53 -14.96
C GLU A 286 -26.74 23.44 -13.47
N ALA A 287 -26.03 22.57 -12.73
CA ALA A 287 -26.26 22.41 -11.31
C ALA A 287 -25.59 23.57 -10.54
N LYS A 288 -26.39 24.39 -9.86
CA LYS A 288 -25.94 25.57 -9.11
C LYS A 288 -26.53 25.64 -7.71
N ALA A 289 -25.74 26.17 -6.78
CA ALA A 289 -26.19 26.63 -5.48
C ALA A 289 -25.81 28.10 -5.28
N VAL A 290 -26.66 28.85 -4.59
CA VAL A 290 -26.46 30.29 -4.35
C VAL A 290 -26.56 30.57 -2.87
N THR A 291 -25.65 31.40 -2.37
CA THR A 291 -25.72 31.99 -1.04
C THR A 291 -25.33 33.46 -1.06
N TYR A 292 -25.54 34.16 0.05
CA TYR A 292 -25.24 35.59 0.20
C TYR A 292 -24.32 35.79 1.39
N LEU A 293 -23.20 36.49 1.18
CA LEU A 293 -22.17 36.70 2.18
C LEU A 293 -21.82 38.18 2.32
N PRO A 294 -21.50 38.67 3.53
CA PRO A 294 -21.04 40.04 3.70
C PRO A 294 -19.78 40.33 2.89
N VAL A 295 -19.70 41.53 2.29
CA VAL A 295 -18.58 41.94 1.40
C VAL A 295 -17.20 41.82 2.06
N LYS A 296 -17.15 41.97 3.39
CA LYS A 296 -15.92 41.88 4.18
C LYS A 296 -15.25 40.50 4.23
N TYR A 297 -15.95 39.43 3.83
CA TYR A 297 -15.40 38.07 3.89
C TYR A 297 -14.90 37.59 2.54
N LYS A 298 -13.71 36.99 2.53
CA LYS A 298 -13.18 36.27 1.38
C LYS A 298 -13.86 34.90 1.28
N VAL A 299 -14.41 34.58 0.12
CA VAL A 299 -15.10 33.29 -0.11
C VAL A 299 -14.08 32.18 -0.31
N VAL A 300 -14.28 31.06 0.40
CA VAL A 300 -13.53 29.80 0.25
C VAL A 300 -14.54 28.66 0.22
N THR A 301 -14.27 27.59 -0.54
CA THR A 301 -15.16 26.44 -0.64
C THR A 301 -14.46 25.14 -0.29
N GLU A 302 -15.15 24.25 0.40
CA GLU A 302 -14.65 22.92 0.80
C GLU A 302 -15.72 21.86 0.48
N LEU A 303 -15.33 20.75 -0.15
CA LEU A 303 -16.24 19.61 -0.34
C LEU A 303 -16.43 18.89 1.00
N ALA A 304 -17.67 18.57 1.36
CA ALA A 304 -17.96 17.84 2.58
C ALA A 304 -17.29 16.45 2.55
N THR A 305 -16.50 16.14 3.57
CA THR A 305 -15.99 14.79 3.77
C THR A 305 -17.12 13.89 4.22
N VAL A 306 -17.43 12.85 3.44
CA VAL A 306 -18.38 11.81 3.86
C VAL A 306 -17.80 11.12 5.10
N SER A 307 -18.39 11.36 6.27
CA SER A 307 -18.03 10.61 7.48
C SER A 307 -18.60 9.19 7.36
N PRO A 308 -17.84 8.11 7.66
CA PRO A 308 -18.32 6.73 7.54
C PRO A 308 -19.55 6.37 8.40
N ASP A 309 -19.93 7.23 9.36
CA ASP A 309 -20.94 6.94 10.38
C ASP A 309 -22.40 7.28 9.99
N SER A 310 -22.72 7.41 8.70
CA SER A 310 -24.09 7.71 8.25
C SER A 310 -24.67 6.69 7.27
N GLN A 311 -24.32 5.42 7.48
CA GLN A 311 -25.03 4.27 6.90
C GLN A 311 -25.58 3.38 8.04
N VAL A 312 -26.32 3.98 8.96
CA VAL A 312 -27.26 3.22 9.80
C VAL A 312 -28.52 4.07 10.02
N ASN A 313 -29.52 3.82 9.19
CA ASN A 313 -30.94 3.81 9.55
C ASN A 313 -31.73 3.09 8.46
#